data_AF-A0A377V353-F1
#
_entry.id   AF-A0A377V353-F1
#
_cell.length_a   1.000
_cell.length_b   1.000
_cell.length_c   1.000
_cell.angle_alpha   90.00
_cell.angle_beta   90.00
_cell.angle_gamma   90.00
#
_symmetry.space_group_name_H-M   'P 1'
#
loop_
_entity.id
_entity.type
_entity.pdbx_description
1 polymer ?
#
loop_
_entity_poly.entity_id
_entity_poly.type
_entity_poly.pdbx_seq_one_letter_code
_entity_poly.pdbx_strand_id
1 'polypeptide(L)' 'MAGLAAVTSKIQIYATAATLTLPPAIVARMASTIDSISGGRFGVIW' A
#
# COMPACT_ATOMS: atom_id res chain seq x y z
N MET A 1 -2.45 -5.64 3.20
CA MET A 1 -3.10 -4.97 2.04
C MET A 1 -2.71 -5.52 0.67
N ALA A 2 -1.51 -6.08 0.47
CA ALA A 2 -1.12 -6.69 -0.81
C ALA A 2 -2.02 -7.85 -1.28
N GLY A 3 -2.48 -8.73 -0.37
CA GLY A 3 -3.36 -9.85 -0.74
C GLY A 3 -4.72 -9.40 -1.27
N LEU A 4 -5.32 -8.37 -0.65
CA LEU A 4 -6.58 -7.76 -1.12
C LEU A 4 -6.39 -6.99 -2.44
N ALA A 5 -5.23 -6.35 -2.63
CA ALA A 5 -4.89 -5.68 -3.88
C ALA A 5 -4.83 -6.66 -5.07
N ALA A 6 -4.34 -7.88 -4.85
CA ALA A 6 -4.20 -8.88 -5.91
C ALA A 6 -5.54 -9.48 -6.38
N VAL A 7 -6.56 -9.54 -5.51
CA VAL A 7 -7.84 -10.21 -5.80
C VAL A 7 -9.00 -9.25 -6.04
N THR A 8 -8.76 -7.94 -5.98
CA THR A 8 -9.78 -6.92 -6.20
C THR A 8 -9.36 -5.99 -7.33
N SER A 9 -10.31 -5.50 -8.12
CA SER A 9 -10.02 -4.74 -9.34
C SER A 9 -10.75 -3.39 -9.43
N LYS A 10 -11.65 -3.07 -8.48
CA LYS A 10 -12.41 -1.79 -8.47
C LYS A 10 -12.25 -0.98 -7.19
N ILE A 11 -12.09 -1.62 -6.03
CA ILE A 11 -12.07 -0.92 -4.74
C ILE A 11 -10.73 -0.20 -4.51
N GLN A 12 -10.76 0.94 -3.80
CA GLN A 12 -9.54 1.61 -3.33
C GLN A 12 -9.03 0.93 -2.07
N ILE A 13 -7.70 0.85 -1.91
CA ILE A 13 -7.08 0.13 -0.79
C ILE A 13 -6.14 1.08 -0.05
N TYR A 14 -6.42 1.30 1.23
CA TYR A 14 -5.61 2.17 2.08
C TYR A 14 -4.93 1.37 3.19
N ALA A 15 -3.64 1.57 3.38
CA ALA A 15 -2.91 1.02 4.52
C ALA A 15 -2.44 2.15 5.46
N THR A 16 -2.52 1.90 6.77
CA THR A 16 -1.91 2.77 7.77
C THR A 16 -0.47 2.32 8.03
N ALA A 17 0.47 3.26 7.99
CA ALA A 17 1.88 3.00 8.29
C ALA A 17 2.28 3.81 9.53
N ALA A 18 2.41 3.13 10.68
CA ALA A 18 2.87 3.76 11.90
C ALA A 18 4.34 4.23 11.73
N THR A 19 4.54 5.54 11.66
CA THR A 19 5.83 6.18 11.35
C THR A 19 6.94 5.86 12.36
N LEU A 20 6.56 5.52 13.60
CA LEU A 20 7.51 5.11 14.65
C LEU A 20 8.05 3.69 14.48
N THR A 21 7.33 2.81 13.78
CA THR A 21 7.70 1.39 13.66
C THR A 21 8.23 1.02 12.29
N LEU A 22 7.99 1.85 11.27
CA LEU A 22 8.38 1.58 9.90
C LEU A 22 9.19 2.77 9.33
N PRO A 23 10.46 2.55 8.95
CA PRO A 23 11.25 3.58 8.28
C PRO A 23 10.60 4.05 6.98
N PRO A 24 10.63 5.35 6.65
CA PRO A 24 9.91 5.92 5.52
C PRO A 24 10.33 5.32 4.17
N ALA A 25 11.62 4.98 4.00
CA ALA A 25 12.11 4.34 2.78
C ALA A 25 11.51 2.94 2.55
N ILE A 26 11.25 2.20 3.63
CA ILE A 26 10.63 0.87 3.57
C ILE A 26 9.14 1.01 3.25
N VAL A 27 8.45 1.96 3.89
CA VAL A 27 7.04 2.28 3.59
C VAL A 27 6.88 2.69 2.12
N ALA A 28 7.75 3.55 1.60
CA ALA A 28 7.72 3.98 0.19
C ALA A 28 7.88 2.80 -0.77
N ARG A 29 8.82 1.88 -0.50
CA ARG A 29 9.02 0.68 -1.32
C ARG A 29 7.82 -0.28 -1.26
N MET A 30 7.27 -0.50 -0.07
CA MET A 30 6.07 -1.32 0.11
C MET A 30 4.88 -0.70 -0.61
N ALA A 31 4.73 0.62 -0.55
CA ALA A 31 3.67 1.33 -1.24
C ALA A 31 3.78 1.18 -2.75
N SER A 32 4.97 1.37 -3.33
CA SER A 32 5.21 1.15 -4.77
C SER A 32 4.93 -0.29 -5.21
N THR A 33 5.23 -1.27 -4.36
CA THR A 33 4.93 -2.68 -4.64
C THR A 33 3.41 -2.92 -4.67
N ILE A 34 2.67 -2.41 -3.68
CA ILE A 34 1.22 -2.59 -3.61
C ILE A 34 0.51 -1.75 -4.69
N ASP A 35 1.07 -0.59 -5.05
CA ASP A 35 0.59 0.22 -6.16
C ASP A 35 0.74 -0.52 -7.50
N SER A 36 1.87 -1.19 -7.72
CA SER A 36 2.09 -2.04 -8.89
C SER A 36 1.12 -3.23 -8.95
N ILE A 37 0.78 -3.82 -7.79
CA ILE A 37 -0.19 -4.94 -7.70
C ILE A 37 -1.62 -4.44 -7.90
N SER A 38 -1.95 -3.27 -7.35
CA SER A 38 -3.31 -2.72 -7.37
C SER A 38 -3.62 -1.91 -8.63
N GLY A 39 -2.61 -1.49 -9.40
CA GLY A 39 -2.76 -0.68 -10.60
C GLY A 39 -3.17 0.77 -10.31
N GLY A 40 -2.50 1.44 -9.36
CA GLY A 40 -2.79 2.84 -9.05
C GLY A 40 -3.89 3.08 -8.01
N ARG A 41 -4.31 2.04 -7.27
CA ARG A 41 -5.44 2.11 -6.31
C ARG A 41 -5.01 2.06 -4.85
N PHE A 42 -3.72 2.21 -4.58
CA PHE A 42 -3.16 2.08 -3.24
C PHE A 42 -2.81 3.44 -2.65
N GLY A 43 -3.32 3.71 -1.45
CA GLY A 43 -2.95 4.87 -0.65
C GLY A 43 -2.32 4.47 0.68
N VAL A 44 -1.43 5.32 1.18
CA VAL A 44 -0.87 5.19 2.54
C VAL A 44 -1.34 6.37 3.38
N ILE A 45 -1.76 6.07 4.61
CA ILE A 45 -2.13 7.05 5.62
C ILE A 45 -1.10 6.94 6.75
N TRP A 46 -0.62 8.07 7.26
CA TRP A 46 0.38 8.16 8.33
C TRP A 46 -0.24 8.15 9.73
#